data_AF-A0A538PQQ1-F1
#
_entry.id   AF-A0A538PQQ1-F1
#
_cell.length_a   1.000
_cell.length_b   1.000
_cell.length_c   1.000
_cell.angle_alpha   90.00
_cell.angle_beta   90.00
_cell.angle_gamma   90.00
#
_symmetry.space_group_name_H-M   'P 1'
#
loop_
_entity.id
_entity.type
_entity.pdbx_description
1 polymer ?
#
loop_
_entity_poly.entity_id
_entity_poly.type
_entity_poly.pdbx_seq_one_letter_code
_entity_poly.pdbx_strand_id
1 'polypeptide(L)' 'RALAPHGVEAHRMPTPFNFFMSAKVQPDGRLVISPPRSKAGDAIVLRAEMDLAVGLSACPSLGCNGGSTKPLAFEIFGA' A
#
# COMPACT_ATOMS: atom_id res chain seq x y z
N ARG A 1 1.08 11.67 -9.26
CA ARG A 1 0.44 12.95 -8.81
C ARG A 1 0.93 13.34 -7.42
N ALA A 2 0.72 12.54 -6.38
CA ALA A 2 1.12 12.88 -5.01
C ALA A 2 2.60 13.28 -4.85
N LEU A 3 3.51 12.60 -5.55
CA LEU A 3 4.94 12.88 -5.47
C LEU A 3 5.47 13.87 -6.53
N ALA A 4 4.60 14.39 -7.41
CA ALA A 4 5.03 15.34 -8.43
C ALA A 4 5.63 16.65 -7.87
N PRO A 5 5.11 17.23 -6.75
CA PRO A 5 5.74 18.39 -6.10
C PRO A 5 7.18 18.12 -5.61
N HIS A 6 7.56 16.86 -5.43
CA HIS A 6 8.90 16.43 -5.05
C HIS A 6 9.76 16.03 -6.27
N GLY A 7 9.33 16.38 -7.49
CA GLY A 7 10.06 16.08 -8.73
C GLY A 7 9.95 14.62 -9.19
N VAL A 8 9.11 13.79 -8.57
CA VAL A 8 8.95 12.40 -8.97
C VAL A 8 7.91 12.28 -10.08
N GLU A 9 8.40 12.02 -11.28
CA GLU A 9 7.58 11.80 -12.47
C GLU A 9 6.88 10.44 -12.45
N ALA A 10 5.73 10.35 -13.12
CA ALA A 10 4.92 9.13 -13.13
C ALA A 10 5.66 7.89 -13.65
N HIS A 11 6.55 8.05 -14.62
CA HIS A 11 7.33 6.95 -15.20
C HIS A 11 8.43 6.41 -14.26
N ARG A 12 8.74 7.14 -13.17
CA ARG A 12 9.73 6.74 -12.17
C ARG A 12 9.10 6.07 -10.95
N MET A 13 7.79 5.82 -10.96
CA MET A 13 7.12 5.17 -9.84
C MET A 13 7.59 3.72 -9.74
N PRO A 14 8.13 3.29 -8.58
CA PRO A 14 8.52 1.91 -8.39
C PRO A 14 7.28 1.00 -8.26
N THR A 15 7.50 -0.31 -8.24
CA THR A 15 6.48 -1.25 -7.79
C THR A 15 6.08 -0.90 -6.35
N PRO A 16 4.78 -0.77 -6.04
CA PRO A 16 4.35 -0.37 -4.71
C PRO A 16 4.55 -1.50 -3.70
N PHE A 17 4.77 -1.12 -2.45
CA PHE A 17 4.54 -2.01 -1.33
C PHE A 17 3.03 -2.03 -1.02
N ASN A 18 2.38 -3.17 -1.24
CA ASN A 18 0.93 -3.29 -1.08
C ASN A 18 0.56 -3.58 0.39
N PHE A 19 0.35 -2.52 1.17
CA PHE A 19 -0.13 -2.64 2.56
C PHE A 19 -1.44 -3.42 2.64
N PHE A 20 -1.53 -4.35 3.60
CA PHE A 20 -2.71 -5.18 3.89
C PHE A 20 -3.23 -6.12 2.78
N MET A 21 -2.63 -6.09 1.59
CA MET A 21 -3.02 -6.97 0.49
C MET A 21 -2.68 -8.42 0.82
N SER A 22 -3.65 -9.31 0.66
CA SER A 22 -3.48 -10.75 0.85
C SER A 22 -3.23 -11.42 -0.50
N ALA A 23 -1.96 -11.62 -0.84
CA ALA A 23 -1.54 -12.28 -2.08
C ALA A 23 -0.71 -13.53 -1.77
N LYS A 24 -0.97 -14.63 -2.49
CA LYS A 24 -0.23 -15.88 -2.34
C LYS A 24 0.12 -16.44 -3.72
N VAL A 25 1.37 -16.86 -3.90
CA VAL A 25 1.79 -17.67 -5.04
C VAL A 25 1.51 -19.13 -4.71
N GLN A 26 0.72 -19.79 -5.54
CA GLN A 26 0.38 -21.20 -5.41
C GLN A 26 1.51 -22.10 -5.95
N PRO A 27 1.53 -23.40 -5.62
CA PRO A 27 2.57 -24.33 -6.11
C PRO A 27 2.64 -24.44 -7.64
N ASP A 28 1.54 -24.17 -8.35
CA ASP A 28 1.45 -24.13 -9.81
C ASP A 28 1.94 -22.81 -10.42
N GLY A 29 2.45 -21.88 -9.60
CA GLY A 29 2.91 -20.55 -10.01
C GLY A 29 1.81 -19.50 -10.11
N ARG A 30 0.54 -19.86 -9.91
CA ARG A 30 -0.56 -18.89 -9.98
C ARG A 30 -0.54 -17.94 -8.79
N LEU A 31 -0.61 -16.64 -9.09
CA LEU A 31 -0.86 -15.61 -8.08
C LEU A 31 -2.35 -15.55 -7.74
N VAL A 32 -2.69 -15.75 -6.48
CA VAL A 32 -4.06 -15.64 -5.96
C VAL A 32 -4.12 -14.46 -5.02
N ILE A 33 -5.02 -13.52 -5.31
CA ILE A 33 -5.35 -12.40 -4.45
C ILE A 33 -6.64 -12.75 -3.71
N SER A 34 -6.61 -12.66 -2.39
CA SER A 34 -7.76 -12.93 -1.51
C SER A 34 -8.18 -11.65 -0.77
N PRO A 35 -9.38 -11.63 -0.17
CA PRO A 35 -9.74 -10.53 0.72
C PRO A 35 -8.66 -10.27 1.79
N PRO A 36 -8.48 -9.00 2.19
CA PRO A 36 -7.51 -8.64 3.20
C PRO A 36 -7.86 -9.32 4.52
N ARG A 37 -6.83 -9.70 5.29
CA ARG A 37 -7.00 -10.28 6.63
C ARG A 37 -7.07 -9.22 7.73
N SER A 38 -6.71 -7.99 7.40
CA SER A 38 -6.73 -6.87 8.34
C SER A 38 -8.15 -6.40 8.64
N LYS A 39 -8.29 -5.75 9.79
CA LYS A 39 -9.51 -5.08 10.25
C LYS A 39 -9.24 -3.60 10.51
N ALA A 40 -10.32 -2.83 10.74
CA ALA A 40 -10.19 -1.43 11.11
C ALA A 40 -9.37 -1.30 12.41
N GLY A 41 -8.39 -0.39 12.40
CA GLY A 41 -7.45 -0.18 13.51
C GLY A 41 -6.15 -0.98 13.42
N ASP A 42 -6.04 -1.98 12.53
CA ASP A 42 -4.75 -2.63 12.28
C ASP A 42 -3.79 -1.64 11.61
N ALA A 43 -2.52 -1.69 12.02
CA ALA A 43 -1.48 -0.79 11.54
C ALA A 43 -0.19 -1.54 11.16
N ILE A 44 0.55 -0.98 10.21
CA ILE A 44 1.93 -1.34 9.91
C ILE A 44 2.77 -0.10 10.22
N VAL A 45 3.72 -0.23 11.15
CA VAL A 45 4.60 0.86 11.56
C VAL A 45 5.98 0.62 10.96
N LEU A 46 6.52 1.63 10.28
CA LEU A 46 7.82 1.59 9.63
C LEU A 46 8.72 2.68 10.22
N ARG A 47 10.00 2.37 10.40
CA ARG A 47 11.02 3.36 10.73
C ARG A 47 11.63 3.90 9.44
N ALA A 48 11.71 5.22 9.31
CA ALA A 48 12.48 5.85 8.25
C ALA A 48 13.98 5.76 8.60
N GLU A 49 14.74 4.96 7.85
CA GLU A 49 16.20 4.83 8.02
C GLU A 49 16.99 5.98 7.36
N MET A 50 16.29 6.84 6.60
CA MET A 50 16.80 8.03 5.91
C MET A 50 15.64 8.99 5.63
N ASP A 51 15.94 10.17 5.08
CA ASP A 51 14.91 11.11 4.62
C ASP A 51 14.12 10.52 3.43
N LEU A 52 12.79 10.57 3.51
CA LEU A 52 11.90 9.94 2.52
C LEU A 52 10.76 10.87 2.08
N ALA A 53 10.46 10.85 0.79
CA ALA A 53 9.18 11.29 0.26
C ALA A 53 8.28 10.06 0.04
N VAL A 54 7.17 9.97 0.79
CA VAL A 54 6.30 8.79 0.77
C VAL A 54 4.97 9.11 0.06
N GLY A 55 4.67 8.34 -0.98
CA GLY A 55 3.39 8.41 -1.69
C GLY A 55 2.45 7.30 -1.23
N LEU A 56 1.31 7.66 -0.66
CA LEU A 56 0.27 6.71 -0.24
C LEU A 56 -0.96 6.82 -1.15
N SER A 57 -1.56 5.67 -1.48
CA SER A 57 -2.77 5.60 -2.28
C SER A 57 -3.70 4.51 -1.74
N ALA A 58 -4.95 4.86 -1.49
CA ALA A 58 -6.00 3.88 -1.22
C ALA A 58 -6.39 3.21 -2.55
N CYS A 59 -6.10 1.91 -2.67
CA CYS A 59 -6.33 1.15 -3.89
C CYS A 59 -7.83 1.09 -4.24
N PRO A 60 -8.25 1.34 -5.50
CA PRO A 60 -9.66 1.28 -5.89
C PRO A 60 -10.17 -0.14 -6.20
N SER A 61 -9.29 -1.16 -6.18
CA SER A 61 -9.65 -2.52 -6.59
C SER A 61 -10.54 -3.23 -5.56
N LEU A 62 -11.80 -3.49 -5.92
CA LEU A 62 -12.75 -4.17 -5.03
C LEU A 62 -12.29 -5.58 -4.64
N GLY A 63 -11.69 -6.32 -5.58
CA GLY A 63 -11.19 -7.68 -5.33
C GLY A 63 -10.05 -7.73 -4.31
N CYS A 64 -9.23 -6.68 -4.24
CA CYS A 64 -8.15 -6.56 -3.27
C CYS A 64 -8.63 -6.06 -1.89
N ASN A 65 -9.76 -5.34 -1.85
CA ASN A 65 -10.25 -4.66 -0.65
C ASN A 65 -11.48 -5.33 -0.02
N GLY A 66 -11.79 -6.58 -0.37
CA GLY A 66 -12.92 -7.31 0.20
C GLY A 66 -14.27 -6.69 -0.18
N GLY A 67 -14.41 -6.21 -1.42
CA GLY A 67 -15.68 -5.76 -2.00
C GLY A 67 -16.03 -4.29 -1.80
N SER A 68 -15.20 -3.49 -1.11
CA SER A 68 -15.45 -2.05 -0.92
C SER A 68 -14.15 -1.26 -0.83
N THR A 69 -14.16 -0.02 -1.31
CA THR A 69 -13.03 0.92 -1.14
C THR A 69 -13.15 1.63 0.19
N LYS A 70 -12.07 1.69 0.96
CA LYS A 70 -12.04 2.29 2.30
C LYS A 70 -10.88 3.30 2.40
N PRO A 71 -10.99 4.34 3.24
CA PRO A 71 -9.87 5.24 3.51
C PRO A 71 -8.67 4.50 4.12
N LEU A 72 -7.46 4.97 3.80
CA LEU A 72 -6.21 4.55 4.45
C LEU A 72 -5.69 5.74 5.25
N ALA A 73 -5.60 5.59 6.57
CA ALA A 73 -5.02 6.59 7.44
C ALA A 73 -3.48 6.40 7.52
N PHE A 74 -2.78 7.49 7.77
CA PHE A 74 -1.36 7.47 8.10
C PHE A 74 -1.07 8.48 9.21
N GLU A 75 -0.01 8.23 9.95
CA GLU A 75 0.50 9.11 11.00
C GLU A 75 2.03 9.15 10.88
N ILE A 76 2.61 10.31 11.15
CA ILE A 76 4.06 10.49 11.24
C ILE A 76 4.37 10.73 12.71
N PHE A 77 5.09 9.80 13.32
CA PHE A 77 5.61 9.95 14.67
C PHE A 77 6.88 10.80 14.59
N GLY A 78 6.97 11.83 15.44
CA GLY A 78 8.23 12.52 15.68
C GLY A 78 9.20 11.62 16.45
N ALA A 79 10.47 12.02 16.44
CA ALA A 79 11.41 11.60 17.49
C ALA A 79 11.12 12.38 18.78
#